data_AF-A0ABD0RPJ4-F1
#
_entry.id   AF-A0ABD0RPJ4-F1
#
_cell.length_a   1.000
_cell.length_b   1.000
_cell.length_c   1.000
_cell.angle_alpha   90.00
_cell.angle_beta   90.00
_cell.angle_gamma   90.00
#
_symmetry.space_group_name_H-M   'P 1'
#
loop_
_entity.id
_entity.type
_entity.pdbx_description
1 polymer ?
#
loop_
_entity_poly.entity_id
_entity_poly.type
_entity_poly.pdbx_seq_one_letter_code
_entity_poly.pdbx_strand_id
1 'polypeptide(L)'
;MAEARFSQDEFMCPVCLDLLKDPVTIQCGHSYCMSCITDCWDQEDQMRVYSCPQCRQTFSPRPALFKNVVFAEMVEKLKKTKLQSAVPAGAGDVQCDVCTGRKYKAIKSCLVCLESYCQTHFERHEEFHSRKPHKVTDATGRLQEMICQKHEKILEVFCHTDQKCICVLCMDEHKNHDTVSAAAQWTEKQVFKTRH
;
A
#
# COMPACT_ATOMS: atom_id res chain seq x y z
N MET A 1 -25.49 -13.04 -13.38
CA MET A 1 -26.04 -11.78 -12.84
C MET A 1 -24.89 -10.78 -12.81
N ALA A 2 -25.10 -9.56 -13.30
CA ALA A 2 -24.04 -8.55 -13.37
C ALA A 2 -23.79 -7.97 -11.96
N GLU A 3 -22.61 -8.21 -11.41
CA GLU A 3 -22.17 -7.57 -10.18
C GLU A 3 -21.82 -6.11 -10.50
N ALA A 4 -22.48 -5.15 -9.86
CA ALA A 4 -22.11 -3.75 -9.98
C ALA A 4 -20.70 -3.55 -9.40
N ARG A 5 -19.74 -3.20 -10.26
CA ARG A 5 -18.36 -2.89 -9.85
C ARG A 5 -18.34 -1.43 -9.40
N PHE A 6 -18.37 -1.21 -8.09
CA PHE A 6 -18.16 0.11 -7.51
C PHE A 6 -16.70 0.53 -7.67
N SER A 7 -16.46 1.78 -8.09
CA SER A 7 -15.10 2.30 -8.25
C SER A 7 -14.61 2.86 -6.92
N GLN A 8 -13.34 2.64 -6.58
CA GLN A 8 -12.76 3.08 -5.30
C GLN A 8 -12.82 4.61 -5.13
N ASP A 9 -12.83 5.34 -6.25
CA ASP A 9 -12.95 6.80 -6.30
C ASP A 9 -14.25 7.31 -5.65
N GLU A 10 -15.32 6.52 -5.69
CA GLU A 10 -16.65 6.88 -5.14
C GLU A 10 -16.66 6.93 -3.60
N PHE A 11 -15.63 6.37 -2.95
CA PHE A 11 -15.51 6.28 -1.50
C PHE A 11 -14.34 7.10 -0.92
N MET A 12 -13.79 8.02 -1.71
CA MET A 12 -12.70 8.90 -1.28
C MET A 12 -13.24 10.08 -0.46
N CYS A 13 -12.56 10.38 0.65
CA CYS A 13 -12.82 11.59 1.41
C CYS A 13 -12.20 12.79 0.67
N PRO A 14 -12.97 13.84 0.36
CA PRO A 14 -12.47 15.01 -0.38
C PRO A 14 -11.55 15.92 0.46
N VAL A 15 -11.47 15.71 1.79
CA VAL A 15 -10.62 16.50 2.68
C VAL A 15 -9.22 15.88 2.79
N CYS A 16 -9.13 14.58 3.10
CA CYS A 16 -7.84 13.90 3.24
C CYS A 16 -7.38 13.15 1.98
N LEU A 17 -8.24 13.07 0.95
CA LEU A 17 -7.98 12.38 -0.32
C LEU A 17 -7.64 10.89 -0.14
N ASP A 18 -8.21 10.26 0.88
CA ASP A 18 -8.04 8.84 1.21
C ASP A 18 -9.42 8.19 1.37
N LEU A 19 -9.49 6.86 1.35
CA LEU A 19 -10.71 6.09 1.54
C LEU A 19 -11.39 6.49 2.87
N LEU A 20 -12.71 6.66 2.83
CA LEU A 20 -13.49 7.10 3.99
C LEU A 20 -13.27 6.20 5.22
N LYS A 21 -12.82 6.82 6.32
CA LYS A 21 -12.68 6.21 7.65
C LYS A 21 -13.77 6.73 8.56
N ASP A 22 -14.60 5.82 9.06
CA ASP A 22 -15.83 6.15 9.78
C ASP A 22 -16.66 7.22 9.04
N PRO A 23 -17.16 6.89 7.82
CA PRO A 23 -17.85 7.85 6.98
C PRO A 23 -19.04 8.47 7.70
N VAL A 24 -19.16 9.79 7.59
CA VAL A 24 -20.33 10.56 8.03
C VAL A 24 -20.92 11.27 6.83
N THR A 25 -22.24 11.27 6.74
CA THR A 25 -22.97 12.02 5.72
C THR A 25 -23.66 13.19 6.38
N ILE A 26 -23.28 14.41 6.02
CA ILE A 26 -23.89 15.63 6.57
C ILE A 26 -25.19 15.96 5.82
N GLN A 27 -25.99 16.90 6.34
CA GLN A 27 -27.34 17.17 5.84
C GLN A 27 -27.42 17.57 4.36
N CYS A 28 -26.35 18.09 3.76
CA CYS A 28 -26.30 18.37 2.33
C CYS A 28 -26.02 17.12 1.45
N GLY A 29 -25.89 15.94 2.05
CA GLY A 29 -25.63 14.67 1.35
C GLY A 29 -24.15 14.34 1.09
N HIS A 30 -23.23 15.27 1.37
CA HIS A 30 -21.79 15.03 1.20
C HIS A 30 -21.23 14.18 2.35
N SER A 31 -20.23 13.35 2.02
CA SER A 31 -19.66 12.40 2.97
C SER A 31 -18.16 12.60 3.19
N TYR A 32 -17.73 12.48 4.45
CA TYR A 32 -16.36 12.72 4.90
C TYR A 32 -15.94 11.69 5.94
N CYS A 33 -14.65 11.58 6.24
CA CYS A 33 -14.23 10.91 7.47
C CYS A 33 -14.75 11.70 8.67
N MET A 34 -15.20 11.01 9.73
CA MET A 34 -15.69 11.65 10.96
C MET A 34 -14.68 12.68 11.49
N SER A 35 -13.40 12.31 11.58
CA SER A 35 -12.34 13.22 12.04
C SER A 35 -12.17 14.42 11.14
N CYS A 36 -12.11 14.22 9.81
CA CYS A 36 -11.88 15.31 8.85
C CYS A 36 -12.92 16.41 8.93
N ILE A 37 -14.22 16.08 8.99
CA ILE A 37 -15.25 17.11 9.10
C ILE A 37 -15.29 17.73 10.50
N THR A 38 -14.94 16.97 11.54
CA THR A 38 -14.83 17.50 12.91
C THR A 38 -13.73 18.55 12.97
N ASP A 39 -12.55 18.24 12.44
CA ASP A 39 -11.41 19.16 12.38
C ASP A 39 -11.73 20.43 11.57
N CYS A 40 -12.45 20.31 10.44
CA CYS A 40 -12.92 21.46 9.68
C CYS A 40 -13.82 22.38 10.52
N TRP A 41 -14.82 21.80 11.20
CA TRP A 41 -15.76 22.57 12.01
C TRP A 41 -15.15 23.13 13.29
N ASP A 42 -14.16 22.47 13.88
CA ASP A 42 -13.43 22.97 15.04
C ASP A 42 -12.64 24.26 14.73
N GLN A 43 -12.17 24.41 13.49
CA GLN A 43 -11.53 25.65 13.02
C GLN A 43 -12.53 26.81 12.87
N GLU A 44 -13.79 26.52 12.56
CA GLU A 44 -14.86 27.50 12.33
C GLU A 44 -15.68 27.81 13.60
N ASP A 45 -15.37 27.17 14.74
CA ASP A 45 -16.22 27.18 15.94
C ASP A 45 -16.46 28.59 16.51
N GLN A 46 -15.48 29.50 16.35
CA GLN A 46 -15.61 30.90 16.76
C GLN A 46 -16.74 31.65 16.03
N MET A 47 -17.02 31.30 14.78
CA MET A 47 -18.07 31.94 13.98
C MET A 47 -19.46 31.38 14.28
N ARG A 48 -19.56 30.24 15.00
CA ARG A 48 -20.82 29.50 15.28
C ARG A 48 -21.67 29.19 14.04
N VAL A 49 -21.02 29.19 12.87
CA VAL A 49 -21.61 28.85 11.58
C VAL A 49 -20.68 27.84 10.94
N TYR A 50 -21.18 26.64 10.70
CA TYR A 50 -20.38 25.51 10.22
C TYR A 50 -20.68 25.29 8.76
N SER A 51 -19.67 25.12 7.92
CA SER A 51 -19.87 25.00 6.48
C SER A 51 -19.51 23.61 5.95
N CYS A 52 -20.17 23.20 4.88
CA CYS A 52 -19.78 22.02 4.12
C CYS A 52 -18.52 22.33 3.28
N PRO A 53 -17.40 21.59 3.41
CA PRO A 53 -16.19 21.83 2.63
C PRO A 53 -16.38 21.80 1.11
N GLN A 54 -17.35 21.03 0.60
CA GLN A 54 -17.59 20.87 -0.83
C GLN A 54 -18.57 21.90 -1.42
N CYS A 55 -19.76 22.04 -0.83
CA CYS A 55 -20.82 22.91 -1.39
C CYS A 55 -21.02 24.23 -0.63
N ARG A 56 -20.31 24.43 0.49
CA ARG A 56 -20.38 25.63 1.34
C ARG A 56 -21.76 25.90 1.95
N GLN A 57 -22.68 24.93 1.91
CA GLN A 57 -23.92 25.02 2.67
C GLN A 57 -23.60 25.18 4.16
N THR A 58 -24.27 26.12 4.81
CA THR A 58 -24.04 26.47 6.21
C THR A 58 -25.05 25.81 7.14
N PHE A 59 -24.63 25.58 8.38
CA PHE A 59 -25.44 24.96 9.43
C PHE A 59 -25.27 25.71 10.75
N SER A 60 -26.38 25.91 11.45
CA SER A 60 -26.43 26.45 12.82
C SER A 60 -27.69 25.93 13.51
N PRO A 61 -27.60 25.25 14.66
CA PRO A 61 -26.39 24.95 15.45
C PRO A 61 -25.48 23.90 14.79
N ARG A 62 -24.33 23.57 15.41
CA ARG A 62 -23.41 22.53 14.94
C ARG A 62 -24.16 21.20 14.77
N PRO A 63 -24.16 20.60 13.57
CA PRO A 63 -24.84 19.32 13.37
C PRO A 63 -24.17 18.21 14.18
N ALA A 64 -24.99 17.33 14.76
CA ALA A 64 -24.49 16.09 15.33
C ALA A 64 -24.02 15.15 14.21
N LEU A 65 -22.83 14.58 14.37
CA LEU A 65 -22.26 13.65 13.41
C LEU A 65 -22.50 12.21 13.87
N PHE A 66 -23.02 11.40 12.94
CA PHE A 66 -23.22 9.98 13.15
C PHE A 66 -22.60 9.20 12.00
N LYS A 67 -21.94 8.10 12.34
CA LYS A 67 -21.38 7.18 11.36
C LYS A 67 -22.48 6.65 10.45
N ASN A 68 -22.31 6.82 9.15
CA ASN A 68 -23.15 6.20 8.13
C ASN A 68 -22.76 4.73 8.02
N VAL A 69 -23.54 3.88 8.71
CA VAL A 69 -23.29 2.43 8.81
C VAL A 69 -23.31 1.75 7.45
N VAL A 70 -24.17 2.21 6.54
CA VAL A 70 -24.29 1.65 5.18
C VAL A 70 -23.04 1.98 4.36
N PHE A 71 -22.59 3.24 4.36
CA PHE A 71 -21.35 3.63 3.69
C PHE A 71 -20.16 2.89 4.28
N ALA A 72 -20.08 2.78 5.60
CA ALA A 72 -19.02 2.02 6.26
C ALA A 72 -19.04 0.54 5.81
N GLU A 73 -20.21 -0.10 5.75
CA GLU A 73 -20.34 -1.48 5.27
C GLU A 73 -19.92 -1.61 3.80
N MET A 74 -20.29 -0.67 2.93
CA MET A 74 -19.89 -0.68 1.51
C MET A 74 -18.37 -0.55 1.35
N VAL A 75 -17.75 0.37 2.09
CA VAL A 75 -16.28 0.53 2.13
C VAL A 75 -15.62 -0.77 2.62
N GLU A 76 -16.15 -1.40 3.66
CA GLU A 76 -15.64 -2.66 4.18
C GLU A 76 -15.86 -3.83 3.22
N LYS A 77 -16.99 -3.89 2.50
CA LYS A 77 -17.24 -4.88 1.45
C LYS A 77 -16.26 -4.70 0.29
N LEU A 78 -15.98 -3.47 -0.13
CA LEU A 78 -14.96 -3.18 -1.14
C LEU A 78 -13.57 -3.69 -0.70
N LYS A 79 -13.18 -3.42 0.55
CA LYS A 79 -11.94 -3.97 1.14
C LYS A 79 -11.97 -5.49 1.19
N LYS A 80 -13.09 -6.10 1.58
CA LYS A 80 -13.25 -7.57 1.67
C LYS A 80 -13.26 -8.27 0.33
N THR A 81 -13.81 -7.67 -0.72
CA THR A 81 -13.73 -8.22 -2.09
C THR A 81 -12.29 -8.28 -2.57
N LYS A 82 -11.42 -7.32 -2.17
CA LYS A 82 -9.97 -7.47 -2.35
C LYS A 82 -9.38 -8.59 -1.48
N LEU A 83 -9.84 -8.72 -0.24
CA LEU A 83 -9.39 -9.73 0.73
C LEU A 83 -9.75 -11.18 0.37
N GLN A 84 -10.86 -11.42 -0.34
CA GLN A 84 -11.32 -12.76 -0.73
C GLN A 84 -10.40 -13.46 -1.74
N SER A 85 -9.33 -12.81 -2.21
CA SER A 85 -8.22 -13.48 -2.90
C SER A 85 -7.22 -14.17 -1.94
N ALA A 86 -7.49 -14.25 -0.63
CA ALA A 86 -6.61 -14.86 0.37
C ALA A 86 -6.58 -16.40 0.23
N VAL A 87 -5.81 -16.87 -0.76
CA VAL A 87 -5.52 -18.29 -0.98
C VAL A 87 -4.50 -18.75 0.07
N PRO A 88 -4.79 -19.82 0.85
CA PRO A 88 -3.78 -20.46 1.69
C PRO A 88 -2.55 -20.84 0.84
N ALA A 89 -1.34 -20.71 1.39
CA ALA A 89 -0.15 -21.04 0.61
C ALA A 89 -0.12 -22.54 0.29
N GLY A 90 -0.06 -22.87 -1.01
CA GLY A 90 0.14 -24.23 -1.50
C GLY A 90 1.61 -24.61 -1.61
N ALA A 91 1.88 -25.81 -2.13
CA ALA A 91 3.24 -26.24 -2.41
C ALA A 91 3.86 -25.36 -3.51
N GLY A 92 5.00 -24.73 -3.20
CA GLY A 92 5.71 -23.83 -4.12
C GLY A 92 5.29 -22.36 -4.04
N ASP A 93 4.25 -22.01 -3.28
CA ASP A 93 3.91 -20.61 -3.02
C ASP A 93 4.86 -19.99 -1.99
N VAL A 94 5.20 -18.72 -2.20
CA VAL A 94 5.90 -17.91 -1.20
C VAL A 94 4.92 -17.63 -0.06
N GLN A 95 5.34 -17.93 1.17
CA GLN A 95 4.49 -17.77 2.35
C GLN A 95 4.61 -16.35 2.90
N CYS A 96 3.53 -15.86 3.50
CA CYS A 96 3.59 -14.61 4.26
C CYS A 96 4.35 -14.79 5.59
N ASP A 97 5.34 -13.94 5.83
CA ASP A 97 6.19 -14.01 7.02
C ASP A 97 5.44 -13.59 8.28
N VAL A 98 4.55 -12.59 8.16
CA VAL A 98 3.80 -12.00 9.29
C VAL A 98 2.66 -12.89 9.81
N CYS A 99 2.10 -13.80 8.99
CA CYS A 99 0.98 -14.65 9.43
C CYS A 99 1.37 -15.50 10.64
N THR A 100 0.60 -15.41 11.72
CA THR A 100 0.69 -16.30 12.88
C THR A 100 -0.21 -17.52 12.66
N GLY A 101 0.36 -18.73 12.66
CA GLY A 101 -0.38 -19.97 12.42
C GLY A 101 -0.45 -20.34 10.94
N ARG A 102 -1.67 -20.47 10.37
CA ARG A 102 -1.84 -20.80 8.95
C ARG A 102 -1.21 -19.72 8.07
N LYS A 103 -0.29 -20.13 7.20
CA LYS A 103 0.39 -19.26 6.25
C LYS A 103 -0.43 -19.08 4.97
N TYR A 104 -0.54 -17.84 4.52
CA TYR A 104 -1.23 -17.46 3.29
C TYR A 104 -0.21 -17.15 2.19
N LYS A 105 -0.64 -17.27 0.93
CA LYS A 105 0.18 -16.92 -0.22
C LYS A 105 0.57 -15.45 -0.16
N ALA A 106 1.87 -15.18 -0.16
CA ALA A 106 2.39 -13.83 -0.31
C ALA A 106 2.14 -13.32 -1.73
N ILE A 107 1.81 -12.04 -1.83
CA ILE A 107 1.63 -11.36 -3.12
C ILE A 107 2.75 -10.38 -3.42
N LYS A 108 3.40 -9.84 -2.37
CA LYS A 108 4.46 -8.85 -2.47
C LYS A 108 5.55 -9.13 -1.45
N SER A 109 6.76 -8.75 -1.81
CA SER A 109 7.92 -8.74 -0.92
C SER A 109 8.42 -7.32 -0.75
N CYS A 110 8.70 -6.89 0.47
CA CYS A 110 9.34 -5.60 0.72
C CYS A 110 10.86 -5.75 0.74
N LEU A 111 11.54 -5.01 -0.13
CA LEU A 111 13.01 -5.03 -0.21
C LEU A 111 13.67 -4.30 0.96
N VAL A 112 12.91 -3.51 1.73
CA VAL A 112 13.40 -2.79 2.90
C VAL A 112 13.23 -3.63 4.16
N CYS A 113 12.03 -4.20 4.38
CA CYS A 113 11.75 -5.04 5.55
C CYS A 113 12.31 -6.46 5.42
N LEU A 114 12.58 -6.90 4.19
CA LEU A 114 13.03 -8.26 3.87
C LEU A 114 12.01 -9.34 4.23
N GLU A 115 10.73 -8.98 4.10
CA GLU A 115 9.58 -9.83 4.41
C GLU A 115 8.63 -9.91 3.21
N SER A 116 7.94 -11.04 3.11
CA SER A 116 6.86 -11.34 2.19
C SER A 116 5.50 -11.22 2.87
N TYR A 117 4.57 -10.56 2.20
CA TYR A 117 3.24 -10.25 2.74
C TYR A 117 2.13 -10.84 1.88
N CYS A 118 1.16 -11.51 2.52
CA CYS A 118 -0.14 -11.78 1.89
C CYS A 118 -0.92 -10.45 1.73
N GLN A 119 -2.01 -10.47 0.96
CA GLN A 119 -2.80 -9.27 0.65
C GLN A 119 -3.09 -8.43 1.91
N THR A 120 -3.60 -9.06 2.97
CA THR A 120 -3.97 -8.37 4.22
C THR A 120 -2.79 -7.70 4.90
N HIS A 121 -1.67 -8.40 5.01
CA HIS A 121 -0.49 -7.85 5.67
C HIS A 121 0.23 -6.82 4.80
N PHE A 122 0.10 -6.93 3.48
CA PHE A 122 0.65 -5.96 2.56
C PHE A 122 -0.13 -4.64 2.60
N GLU A 123 -1.46 -4.69 2.59
CA GLU A 123 -2.30 -3.49 2.72
C GLU A 123 -1.99 -2.73 4.03
N ARG A 124 -1.89 -3.46 5.15
CA ARG A 124 -1.51 -2.85 6.43
C ARG A 124 -0.10 -2.26 6.40
N HIS A 125 0.83 -2.92 5.73
CA HIS A 125 2.19 -2.43 5.53
C HIS A 125 2.19 -1.13 4.71
N GLU A 126 1.43 -1.06 3.63
CA GLU A 126 1.26 0.16 2.83
C GLU A 126 0.61 1.30 3.62
N GLU A 127 -0.42 1.01 4.42
CA GLU A 127 -1.06 2.01 5.29
C GLU A 127 -0.07 2.62 6.29
N PHE A 128 0.73 1.77 6.94
CA PHE A 128 1.73 2.21 7.93
C PHE A 128 2.86 3.02 7.29
N HIS A 129 3.24 2.66 6.06
CA HIS A 129 4.30 3.33 5.29
C HIS A 129 3.77 4.33 4.24
N SER A 130 2.51 4.75 4.34
CA SER A 130 1.86 5.62 3.35
C SER A 130 2.57 6.95 3.11
N ARG A 131 3.18 7.54 4.14
CA ARG A 131 3.96 8.78 4.03
C ARG A 131 5.33 8.60 3.37
N LYS A 132 5.92 7.40 3.47
CA LYS A 132 7.22 7.06 2.90
C LYS A 132 7.19 5.58 2.47
N PRO A 133 6.64 5.30 1.27
CA PRO A 133 6.42 3.93 0.84
C PRO A 133 7.75 3.18 0.67
N HIS A 134 7.77 1.92 1.09
CA HIS A 134 8.93 1.07 0.87
C HIS A 134 8.94 0.51 -0.56
N LYS A 135 10.13 0.22 -1.08
CA LYS A 135 10.29 -0.46 -2.37
C LYS A 135 9.86 -1.92 -2.23
N VAL A 136 8.95 -2.34 -3.11
CA VAL A 136 8.34 -3.68 -3.10
C VAL A 136 8.49 -4.34 -4.47
N THR A 137 8.47 -5.66 -4.48
CA THR A 137 8.47 -6.50 -5.69
C THR A 137 7.45 -7.62 -5.54
N ASP A 138 7.23 -8.42 -6.58
CA ASP A 138 6.37 -9.59 -6.48
C ASP A 138 6.91 -10.59 -5.43
N ALA A 139 6.01 -11.36 -4.83
CA ALA A 139 6.41 -12.36 -3.84
C ALA A 139 7.49 -13.29 -4.41
N THR A 140 8.64 -13.35 -3.75
CA THR A 140 9.77 -14.18 -4.18
C THR A 140 10.36 -14.91 -2.99
N GLY A 141 10.58 -16.22 -3.13
CA GLY A 141 11.28 -17.02 -2.12
C GLY A 141 12.77 -16.70 -2.05
N ARG A 142 13.29 -15.87 -2.96
CA ARG A 142 14.72 -15.55 -3.11
C ARG A 142 15.09 -14.19 -2.53
N LEU A 143 14.32 -13.66 -1.57
CA LEU A 143 14.60 -12.36 -0.95
C LEU A 143 16.01 -12.28 -0.36
N GLN A 144 16.44 -13.35 0.31
CA GLN A 144 17.77 -13.45 0.92
C GLN A 144 18.91 -13.39 -0.11
N GLU A 145 18.66 -13.85 -1.35
CA GLU A 145 19.65 -13.77 -2.44
C GLU A 145 19.80 -12.35 -3.00
N MET A 146 18.86 -11.45 -2.68
CA MET A 146 18.92 -10.04 -3.06
C MET A 146 19.67 -9.19 -2.04
N ILE A 147 20.27 -9.81 -1.03
CA ILE A 147 20.97 -9.14 0.06
C ILE A 147 22.46 -9.49 0.03
N CYS A 148 23.28 -8.45 0.11
CA CYS A 148 24.70 -8.58 0.27
C CYS A 148 25.03 -9.22 1.61
N GLN A 149 25.63 -10.40 1.59
CA GLN A 149 26.02 -11.13 2.80
C GLN A 149 27.09 -10.40 3.64
N LYS A 150 27.85 -9.48 3.04
CA LYS A 150 28.89 -8.70 3.73
C LYS A 150 28.33 -7.45 4.41
N HIS A 151 27.31 -6.83 3.84
CA HIS A 151 26.85 -5.49 4.22
C HIS A 151 25.37 -5.44 4.63
N GLU A 152 24.64 -6.54 4.48
CA GLU A 152 23.20 -6.65 4.77
C GLU A 152 22.36 -5.58 4.04
N LYS A 153 22.84 -5.16 2.87
CA LYS A 153 22.18 -4.19 1.99
C LYS A 153 21.73 -4.85 0.70
N ILE A 154 20.68 -4.29 0.10
CA ILE A 154 20.14 -4.75 -1.18
C ILE A 154 21.23 -4.71 -2.26
N LEU A 155 21.28 -5.75 -3.07
CA LEU A 155 22.12 -5.84 -4.25
C LEU A 155 21.49 -5.00 -5.38
N GLU A 156 21.88 -3.73 -5.46
CA GLU A 156 21.32 -2.76 -6.41
C GLU A 156 22.23 -2.46 -7.60
N VAL A 157 23.43 -3.04 -7.65
CA VAL A 157 24.44 -2.79 -8.69
C VAL A 157 24.85 -4.12 -9.30
N PHE A 158 24.98 -4.19 -10.63
CA PHE A 158 25.56 -5.34 -11.32
C PHE A 158 26.98 -5.00 -11.75
N CYS A 159 27.93 -5.85 -11.39
CA CYS A 159 29.32 -5.76 -11.84
C CYS A 159 29.51 -6.69 -13.04
N HIS A 160 29.79 -6.13 -14.22
CA HIS A 160 30.05 -6.89 -15.45
C HIS A 160 31.37 -7.66 -15.36
N THR A 161 32.38 -7.06 -14.73
CA THR A 161 33.71 -7.68 -14.57
C THR A 161 33.63 -8.99 -13.78
N ASP A 162 32.87 -9.02 -12.68
CA ASP A 162 32.72 -10.21 -11.83
C ASP A 162 31.42 -11.00 -12.08
N GLN A 163 30.61 -10.54 -13.03
CA GLN A 163 29.29 -11.09 -13.37
C GLN A 163 28.37 -11.33 -12.16
N LYS A 164 28.37 -10.43 -11.17
CA LYS A 164 27.60 -10.58 -9.93
C LYS A 164 26.87 -9.30 -9.52
N CYS A 165 25.75 -9.45 -8.84
CA CYS A 165 25.08 -8.33 -8.18
C CYS A 165 25.81 -7.99 -6.87
N ILE A 166 26.05 -6.71 -6.62
CA ILE A 166 26.71 -6.15 -5.45
C ILE A 166 25.82 -5.05 -4.83
N CYS A 167 26.03 -4.73 -3.56
CA CYS A 167 25.38 -3.57 -2.94
C CYS A 167 26.21 -2.31 -3.17
N VAL A 168 25.62 -1.14 -2.89
CA VAL A 168 26.30 0.16 -3.03
C VAL A 168 27.58 0.27 -2.18
N LEU A 169 27.65 -0.42 -1.04
CA LEU A 169 28.83 -0.42 -0.17
C LEU A 169 29.98 -1.29 -0.72
N CYS A 170 29.68 -2.24 -1.61
CA CYS A 170 30.72 -3.00 -2.30
C CYS A 170 31.40 -2.19 -3.41
N MET A 171 30.86 -1.02 -3.81
CA MET A 171 31.41 -0.25 -4.92
C MET A 171 32.86 0.20 -4.68
N ASP A 172 33.28 0.37 -3.43
CA ASP A 172 34.66 0.71 -3.11
C ASP A 172 35.65 -0.41 -3.51
N GLU A 173 35.26 -1.67 -3.34
CA GLU A 173 36.04 -2.83 -3.76
C GLU A 173 35.95 -3.06 -5.28
N HIS A 174 34.88 -2.58 -5.90
CA HIS A 174 34.60 -2.70 -7.33
C HIS A 174 34.82 -1.40 -8.10
N LYS A 175 35.61 -0.46 -7.58
CA LYS A 175 35.74 0.92 -8.08
C LYS A 175 36.25 1.02 -9.52
N ASN A 176 37.05 0.05 -9.96
CA ASN A 176 37.60 -0.01 -11.32
C ASN A 176 36.88 -1.04 -12.20
N HIS A 177 35.80 -1.65 -11.71
CA HIS A 177 35.03 -2.62 -12.47
C HIS A 177 33.94 -1.91 -13.24
N ASP A 178 33.57 -2.48 -14.38
CA ASP A 178 32.41 -2.02 -15.12
C ASP A 178 31.15 -2.38 -14.33
N THR A 179 30.42 -1.36 -13.86
CA THR A 179 29.25 -1.51 -13.00
C THR A 179 28.07 -0.70 -13.51
N VAL A 180 26.89 -1.30 -13.45
CA VAL A 180 25.63 -0.69 -13.87
C VAL A 180 24.56 -0.90 -12.79
N SER A 181 23.48 -0.11 -12.81
CA SER A 181 22.37 -0.35 -11.88
C SER A 181 21.69 -1.70 -12.17
N ALA A 182 21.43 -2.50 -11.14
CA ALA A 182 20.74 -3.78 -11.27
C ALA A 182 19.30 -3.62 -11.80
N ALA A 183 18.67 -2.47 -11.53
CA ALA A 183 17.34 -2.14 -12.07
C ALA A 183 17.31 -2.12 -13.62
N ALA A 184 18.39 -1.69 -14.28
CA ALA A 184 18.50 -1.67 -15.74
C ALA A 184 18.67 -3.07 -16.37
N GLN A 185 19.23 -4.02 -15.61
CA GLN A 185 19.43 -5.41 -16.04
C GLN A 185 18.22 -6.33 -15.77
N TRP A 186 17.42 -6.05 -14.74
CA TRP A 186 16.24 -6.87 -14.41
C TRP A 186 15.14 -6.76 -15.49
N THR A 187 15.11 -5.67 -16.25
CA THR A 187 14.30 -5.51 -17.46
C THR A 187 14.76 -6.39 -18.62
N GLU A 188 16.05 -6.76 -18.71
CA GLU A 188 16.58 -7.59 -19.79
C GLU A 188 16.48 -9.09 -19.50
N LYS A 189 16.66 -9.51 -18.24
CA LYS A 189 16.61 -10.95 -17.86
C LYS A 189 15.19 -11.51 -17.72
N GLN A 190 14.16 -10.67 -17.64
CA GLN A 190 12.75 -11.11 -17.74
C GLN A 190 12.38 -11.56 -19.18
N VAL A 191 13.11 -11.12 -20.21
CA VAL A 191 12.85 -11.50 -21.62
C VAL A 191 13.38 -12.91 -21.94
N PHE A 192 14.43 -13.37 -21.26
CA PHE A 192 15.04 -14.68 -21.55
C PHE A 192 14.32 -15.89 -20.92
N LYS A 193 13.36 -15.68 -20.01
CA LYS A 193 12.58 -16.79 -19.40
C LYS A 193 11.25 -17.11 -20.10
N THR A 194 10.83 -16.33 -21.09
CA THR A 194 9.58 -16.55 -21.84
C THR A 194 9.79 -17.24 -23.18
N ARG A 195 11.01 -17.74 -23.45
CA ARG A 195 11.37 -18.38 -24.72
C ARG A 195 12.12 -19.68 -24.47
N HIS A 196 11.44 -20.64 -23.86
CA HIS A 196 11.74 -22.07 -23.99
C HIS A 196 10.45 -22.87 -23.81
#